data_AF-A0A6J4YCC5-F1
#
_entry.id   AF-A0A6J4YCC5-F1
#
_cell.length_a   1.000
_cell.length_b   1.000
_cell.length_c   1.000
_cell.angle_alpha   90.00
_cell.angle_beta   90.00
_cell.angle_gamma   90.00
#
_symmetry.space_group_name_H-M   'P 1'
#
loop_
_entity.id
_entity.type
_entity.pdbx_description
1 polymer ?
#
loop_
_entity_poly.entity_id
_entity_poly.type
_entity_poly.pdbx_seq_one_letter_code
_entity_poly.pdbx_strand_id
1 'polypeptide(L)'
;MTKGKVFACEVTVSSGVKENLLMKHNIEIWEIEEVIYDDPHAFSLAYQDCYFIYGQSFSGRYLLVLVRILSPKEAIDSNFESGTNVIKIITARDVNQKQRRLYSRRKGSQ
;
A
#
# COMPACT_ATOMS: atom_id res chain seq x y z
N MET A 1 20.81 18.58 7.40
CA MET A 1 19.66 17.67 7.54
C MET A 1 19.46 16.99 6.19
N THR A 2 19.98 15.77 6.04
CA THR A 2 19.78 14.97 4.82
C THR A 2 18.29 14.71 4.69
N LYS A 3 17.62 15.37 3.73
CA LYS A 3 16.31 14.95 3.24
C LYS A 3 16.49 13.48 2.86
N GLY A 4 15.97 12.57 3.70
CA GLY A 4 16.07 11.14 3.44
C GLY A 4 15.59 10.90 2.01
N LYS A 5 16.33 10.09 1.23
CA LYS A 5 15.87 9.64 -0.08
C LYS A 5 14.40 9.24 0.08
N VAL A 6 13.52 9.85 -0.71
CA VAL A 6 12.14 9.38 -0.87
C VAL A 6 12.26 7.87 -1.06
N PHE A 7 11.63 7.10 -0.19
CA PHE A 7 11.72 5.64 -0.23
C PHE A 7 11.09 5.21 -1.56
N ALA A 8 11.92 5.05 -2.57
CA ALA A 8 11.52 4.54 -3.87
C ALA A 8 11.41 3.03 -3.71
N CYS A 9 10.19 2.53 -3.84
CA CYS A 9 9.93 1.10 -3.94
C CYS A 9 9.12 0.84 -5.20
N GLU A 10 9.29 -0.34 -5.76
CA GLU A 10 8.48 -0.81 -6.86
C GLU A 10 7.26 -1.55 -6.30
N VAL A 11 6.10 -1.36 -6.93
CA VAL A 11 4.87 -2.07 -6.57
C VAL A 11 4.68 -3.25 -7.52
N THR A 12 4.39 -4.41 -6.96
CA THR A 12 4.03 -5.60 -7.73
C THR A 12 2.75 -6.23 -7.21
N VAL A 13 2.02 -6.91 -8.09
CA VAL A 13 0.78 -7.61 -7.79
C VAL A 13 0.67 -8.85 -8.67
N SER A 14 0.17 -9.96 -8.13
CA SER A 14 -0.10 -11.14 -8.95
C SER A 14 -1.40 -10.97 -9.73
N SER A 15 -1.51 -11.60 -10.91
CA SER A 15 -2.70 -11.48 -11.77
C SER A 15 -4.00 -11.85 -11.05
N GLY A 16 -3.98 -12.91 -10.24
CA GLY A 16 -5.15 -13.32 -9.46
C GLY A 16 -5.52 -12.32 -8.35
N VAL A 17 -4.56 -11.62 -7.74
CA VAL A 17 -4.87 -10.55 -6.78
C VAL A 17 -5.44 -9.34 -7.52
N LYS A 18 -4.84 -8.94 -8.65
CA LYS A 18 -5.34 -7.84 -9.49
C LYS A 18 -6.80 -8.06 -9.91
N GLU A 19 -7.12 -9.25 -10.37
CA GLU A 19 -8.50 -9.62 -10.74
C GLU A 19 -9.46 -9.58 -9.53
N ASN A 20 -9.03 -10.12 -8.37
CA ASN A 20 -9.86 -10.06 -7.17
C ASN A 20 -10.12 -8.62 -6.68
N LEU A 21 -9.12 -7.74 -6.76
CA LEU A 21 -9.25 -6.32 -6.40
C LEU A 21 -10.30 -5.63 -7.26
N LEU A 22 -10.22 -5.82 -8.57
CA LEU A 22 -11.17 -5.23 -9.51
C LEU A 22 -12.56 -5.84 -9.32
N MET A 23 -12.69 -7.16 -9.33
CA MET A 23 -14.00 -7.83 -9.37
C MET A 23 -14.76 -7.78 -8.03
N LYS A 24 -14.06 -7.88 -6.89
CA LYS A 24 -14.70 -7.95 -5.57
C LYS A 24 -14.74 -6.61 -4.86
N HIS A 25 -13.76 -5.76 -5.10
CA HIS A 25 -13.61 -4.49 -4.38
C HIS A 25 -13.76 -3.27 -5.29
N ASN A 26 -13.82 -3.46 -6.62
CA ASN A 26 -13.79 -2.39 -7.60
C ASN A 26 -12.63 -1.43 -7.30
N ILE A 27 -11.46 -1.98 -6.95
CA ILE A 27 -10.25 -1.22 -6.65
C ILE A 27 -9.25 -1.50 -7.76
N GLU A 28 -8.72 -0.41 -8.30
CA GLU A 28 -7.69 -0.45 -9.31
C GLU A 28 -6.31 -0.24 -8.67
N ILE A 29 -5.26 -0.71 -9.35
CA ILE A 29 -3.90 -0.66 -8.79
C ILE A 29 -3.43 0.77 -8.56
N TRP A 30 -3.80 1.71 -9.45
CA TRP A 30 -3.44 3.11 -9.28
C TRP A 30 -4.05 3.74 -8.01
N GLU A 31 -5.26 3.34 -7.59
CA GLU A 31 -5.83 3.84 -6.32
C GLU A 31 -5.02 3.37 -5.10
N ILE A 32 -4.37 2.21 -5.20
CA ILE A 32 -3.47 1.69 -4.17
C ILE A 32 -2.14 2.45 -4.20
N GLU A 33 -1.60 2.73 -5.39
CA GLU A 33 -0.39 3.54 -5.56
C GLU A 33 -0.57 4.95 -5.00
N GLU A 34 -1.72 5.59 -5.27
CA GLU A 34 -2.08 6.89 -4.67
C GLU A 34 -2.04 6.85 -3.14
N VAL A 35 -2.58 5.79 -2.53
CA VAL A 35 -2.55 5.60 -1.07
C VAL A 35 -1.13 5.40 -0.54
N ILE A 36 -0.23 4.79 -1.31
CA ILE A 36 1.13 4.48 -0.87
C ILE A 36 2.08 5.67 -1.06
N TYR A 37 1.95 6.37 -2.19
CA TYR A 37 2.91 7.39 -2.61
C TYR A 37 2.41 8.82 -2.43
N ASP A 38 1.11 9.05 -2.54
CA ASP A 38 0.56 10.40 -2.67
C ASP A 38 -0.24 10.88 -1.46
N ASP A 39 -0.81 9.99 -0.63
CA ASP A 39 -1.51 10.39 0.59
C ASP A 39 -0.51 10.79 1.70
N PRO A 40 -0.39 12.10 2.05
CA PRO A 40 0.56 12.56 3.05
C PRO A 40 0.21 12.11 4.46
N HIS A 41 -1.02 11.63 4.69
CA HIS A 41 -1.49 11.15 5.98
C HIS A 41 -1.59 9.63 6.05
N ALA A 42 -1.11 8.93 5.02
CA ALA A 42 -1.05 7.49 5.03
C ALA A 42 -0.21 7.00 6.21
N PHE A 43 -0.64 5.91 6.83
CA PHE A 43 0.14 5.26 7.87
C PHE A 43 0.04 3.76 7.76
N SER A 44 1.08 3.07 8.22
CA SER A 44 1.12 1.61 8.27
C SER A 44 1.04 1.08 9.69
N LEU A 45 0.47 -0.12 9.82
CA LEU A 45 0.61 -0.98 11.00
C LEU A 45 1.31 -2.26 10.56
N ALA A 46 2.45 -2.58 11.18
CA ALA A 46 3.17 -3.81 10.91
C ALA A 46 2.55 -4.99 11.67
N TYR A 47 2.43 -6.13 11.01
CA TYR A 47 2.02 -7.40 11.61
C TYR A 47 2.78 -8.54 10.92
N GLN A 48 3.69 -9.18 11.66
CA GLN A 48 4.64 -10.15 11.10
C GLN A 48 5.38 -9.51 9.91
N ASP A 49 5.43 -10.19 8.76
CA ASP A 49 6.08 -9.69 7.54
C ASP A 49 5.15 -8.81 6.68
N CYS A 50 3.95 -8.49 7.16
CA CYS A 50 2.95 -7.73 6.42
C CYS A 50 2.72 -6.33 7.00
N TYR A 51 2.29 -5.41 6.14
CA TYR A 51 1.99 -4.03 6.48
C TYR A 51 0.57 -3.69 6.06
N PHE A 52 -0.22 -3.23 7.01
CA PHE A 52 -1.56 -2.69 6.80
C PHE A 52 -1.46 -1.17 6.62
N ILE A 53 -1.58 -0.69 5.39
CA ILE A 53 -1.53 0.72 5.05
C ILE A 53 -2.95 1.28 5.02
N TYR A 54 -3.18 2.35 5.76
CA TYR A 54 -4.41 3.12 5.74
C TYR A 54 -4.14 4.42 4.99
N GLY A 55 -4.94 4.70 3.98
CA GLY A 55 -4.85 5.97 3.27
C GLY A 55 -6.11 6.34 2.52
N GLN A 56 -6.06 7.48 1.86
CA GLN A 56 -7.12 8.04 1.05
C GLN A 56 -6.63 8.22 -0.39
N SER A 57 -7.36 7.65 -1.36
CA SER A 57 -7.11 7.88 -2.79
C SER A 57 -7.56 9.28 -3.22
N PHE A 58 -7.19 9.72 -4.43
CA PHE A 58 -7.64 10.99 -5.00
C PHE A 58 -9.15 11.03 -5.25
N SER A 59 -9.77 9.88 -5.53
CA SER A 59 -11.23 9.74 -5.62
C SER A 59 -11.94 9.93 -4.26
N GLY A 60 -11.17 10.06 -3.18
CA GLY A 60 -11.67 10.26 -1.82
C GLY A 60 -12.05 8.96 -1.12
N ARG A 61 -11.79 7.79 -1.72
CA ARG A 61 -11.99 6.49 -1.08
C ARG A 61 -10.93 6.27 -0.03
N TYR A 62 -11.34 5.67 1.08
CA TYR A 62 -10.42 5.35 2.17
C TYR A 62 -10.13 3.87 2.10
N LEU A 63 -8.89 3.50 1.82
CA LEU A 63 -8.49 2.12 1.58
C LEU A 63 -7.65 1.59 2.74
N LEU A 64 -7.85 0.30 3.01
CA LEU A 64 -6.92 -0.53 3.76
C LEU A 64 -6.20 -1.43 2.78
N VAL A 65 -4.91 -1.20 2.58
CA VAL A 65 -4.05 -1.98 1.70
C VAL A 65 -3.18 -2.89 2.55
N LEU A 66 -3.15 -4.17 2.22
CA LEU A 66 -2.23 -5.14 2.80
C LEU A 66 -1.10 -5.40 1.81
N VAL A 67 0.12 -5.09 2.24
CA VAL A 67 1.33 -5.34 1.45
C VAL A 67 2.32 -6.19 2.22
N ARG A 68 3.25 -6.81 1.50
CA ARG A 68 4.46 -7.44 2.06
C ARG A 68 5.67 -6.90 1.33
N ILE A 69 6.75 -6.63 2.06
CA ILE A 69 8.04 -6.30 1.46
C ILE A 69 8.68 -7.59 0.98
N LEU A 70 9.07 -7.66 -0.29
CA LEU A 70 9.77 -8.83 -0.82
C LEU A 70 11.21 -8.85 -0.33
N SER A 71 11.70 -10.05 -0.02
CA SER A 71 13.12 -10.25 0.21
C SER A 71 13.92 -10.00 -1.08
N PRO A 72 15.22 -9.66 -1.00
CA PRO A 72 16.05 -9.45 -2.18
C PRO A 72 16.03 -10.63 -3.16
N LYS A 73 15.96 -11.86 -2.64
CA LYS A 73 15.86 -13.07 -3.47
C LYS A 73 14.54 -13.13 -4.24
N GLU A 74 13.42 -12.89 -3.58
CA GLU A 74 12.09 -12.88 -4.22
C GLU A 74 11.94 -11.77 -5.26
N ALA A 75 12.58 -10.62 -5.03
CA ALA A 75 12.60 -9.52 -5.99
C ALA A 75 13.35 -9.93 -7.28
N ILE A 76 14.51 -10.55 -7.14
CA ILE A 76 15.29 -11.08 -8.28
C ILE A 76 14.50 -12.17 -9.02
N ASP A 77 13.89 -13.11 -8.30
CA ASP A 77 13.04 -14.16 -8.88
C ASP A 77 11.81 -13.59 -9.63
N SER A 78 11.41 -12.36 -9.29
CA SER A 78 10.34 -11.60 -9.94
C SER A 78 10.84 -10.64 -11.03
N ASN A 79 12.08 -10.80 -11.49
CA ASN A 79 12.76 -9.98 -12.51
C ASN A 79 13.00 -8.51 -12.13
N PHE A 80 13.08 -8.17 -10.85
CA PHE A 80 13.53 -6.84 -10.41
C PHE A 80 15.06 -6.80 -10.27
N GLU A 81 15.63 -5.62 -10.45
CA GLU A 81 17.07 -5.38 -10.25
C GLU A 81 17.50 -5.62 -8.80
N SER A 82 18.77 -6.00 -8.63
CA SER A 82 19.35 -6.19 -7.30
C SER A 82 19.44 -4.85 -6.55
N GLY A 83 18.94 -4.83 -5.32
CA GLY A 83 18.89 -3.61 -4.49
C GLY A 83 17.59 -2.80 -4.61
N THR A 84 16.66 -3.21 -5.49
CA THR A 84 15.32 -2.62 -5.57
C THR A 84 14.47 -3.05 -4.38
N ASN A 85 13.90 -2.08 -3.65
CA ASN A 85 12.89 -2.37 -2.66
C ASN A 85 11.57 -2.64 -3.38
N VAL A 86 11.01 -3.84 -3.21
CA VAL A 86 9.75 -4.21 -3.86
C VAL A 86 8.69 -4.49 -2.81
N ILE A 87 7.52 -3.86 -2.96
CA ILE A 87 6.34 -4.17 -2.17
C ILE A 87 5.34 -4.94 -3.02
N LYS A 88 4.87 -6.06 -2.49
CA LYS A 88 3.86 -6.89 -3.12
C LYS A 88 2.50 -6.62 -2.48
N ILE A 89 1.54 -6.22 -3.30
CA ILE A 89 0.14 -6.09 -2.90
C ILE A 89 -0.43 -7.49 -2.67
N ILE A 90 -0.95 -7.72 -1.47
CA ILE A 90 -1.66 -8.95 -1.09
C ILE A 90 -3.15 -8.75 -1.32
N THR A 91 -3.71 -7.62 -0.86
CA THR A 91 -5.12 -7.26 -1.05
C THR A 91 -5.34 -5.79 -0.68
N ALA A 92 -6.50 -5.25 -1.02
CA ALA A 92 -6.98 -3.94 -0.59
C ALA A 92 -8.51 -3.97 -0.52
N ARG A 93 -9.07 -3.16 0.37
CA ARG A 93 -10.52 -2.97 0.48
C ARG A 93 -10.83 -1.58 1.04
N ASP A 94 -12.07 -1.14 0.89
CA ASP A 94 -12.55 0.03 1.63
C ASP A 94 -12.43 -0.20 3.15
N VAL A 95 -12.01 0.84 3.87
CA VAL A 95 -12.00 0.84 5.33
C VAL A 95 -13.43 0.82 5.86
N ASN A 96 -13.64 0.16 6.99
CA ASN A 96 -14.93 0.27 7.69
C ASN A 96 -15.01 1.58 8.49
N GLN A 97 -16.19 1.90 9.03
CA GLN A 97 -16.42 3.16 9.76
C GLN A 97 -15.46 3.35 10.95
N LYS A 98 -15.13 2.28 11.68
CA LYS A 98 -14.19 2.33 12.83
C LYS A 98 -12.77 2.68 12.35
N GLN A 99 -12.33 2.07 11.26
CA GLN A 99 -11.04 2.32 10.63
C GLN A 99 -10.97 3.73 10.02
N ARG A 100 -12.07 4.21 9.41
CA ARG A 100 -12.16 5.59 8.92
C ARG A 100 -11.99 6.61 10.04
N ARG A 101 -12.65 6.39 11.18
CA ARG A 101 -12.47 7.24 12.38
C ARG A 101 -11.03 7.21 12.90
N LEU A 102 -10.38 6.05 12.87
CA LEU A 102 -8.97 5.93 13.24
C LEU A 102 -8.08 6.77 12.30
N TYR A 103 -8.30 6.69 11.00
CA TYR A 103 -7.59 7.50 10.02
C TYR A 103 -7.81 8.99 10.24
N SER A 104 -9.07 9.44 10.36
CA SER A 104 -9.38 10.85 10.60
C SER A 104 -8.75 11.39 11.89
N ARG A 105 -8.72 10.58 12.96
CA ARG A 105 -8.05 10.95 14.21
C ARG A 105 -6.55 11.16 14.02
N ARG A 106 -5.87 10.26 13.30
CA ARG A 106 -4.43 10.40 13.03
C ARG A 106 -4.13 11.57 12.10
N LYS A 107 -4.94 11.78 11.07
CA LYS A 107 -4.84 12.93 10.16
C LYS A 107 -4.99 14.26 10.88
N GLY A 108 -5.91 14.35 11.86
CA GLY A 108 -6.10 15.57 12.66
C GLY A 108 -5.11 15.77 13.81
N SER A 109 -4.18 14.83 14.04
CA SER A 109 -3.14 14.90 15.07
C SER A 109 -1.77 15.34 14.52
N GLN A 110 -1.70 15.70 13.24
CA GLN A 110 -0.50 16.20 12.56
C GLN A 110 -0.55 17.71 12.34
#